data_AF-A0A091M3M8-F1
#
_entry.id   AF-A0A091M3M8-F1
#
_cell.length_a   1.000
_cell.length_b   1.000
_cell.length_c   1.000
_cell.angle_alpha   90.00
_cell.angle_beta   90.00
_cell.angle_gamma   90.00
#
_symmetry.space_group_name_H-M   'P 1'
#
loop_
_entity.id
_entity.type
_entity.pdbx_description
1 polymer ?
#
loop_
_entity_poly.entity_id
_entity_poly.type
_entity_poly.pdbx_seq_one_letter_code
_entity_poly.pdbx_strand_id
1 'polypeptide(L)' 'EGRFRLDMKKKFFTMRVVKHWKSLPREVIDAPSLETCKVRLDRALSNLI' A
#
# COMPACT_ATOMS: atom_id res chain seq x y z
N GLU A 1 12.79 -15.14 18.58
CA GLU A 1 11.88 -15.93 17.72
C GLU A 1 10.60 -15.21 17.25
N GLY A 2 10.31 -13.95 17.60
CA GLY A 2 9.08 -13.24 17.15
C GLY A 2 9.19 -12.41 15.86
N ARG A 3 10.41 -12.04 15.46
CA ARG A 3 10.66 -11.14 14.30
C ARG A 3 10.40 -11.81 12.96
N PHE A 4 10.61 -13.13 12.88
CA PHE A 4 10.48 -13.91 11.65
C PHE A 4 9.03 -14.00 11.15
N ARG A 5 8.06 -14.18 12.07
CA ARG A 5 6.63 -14.16 11.72
C ARG A 5 6.16 -12.78 11.26
N LEU A 6 6.68 -11.72 11.87
CA LEU A 6 6.36 -10.35 11.48
C LEU A 6 6.93 -10.02 10.08
N ASP A 7 8.18 -10.41 9.81
CA ASP A 7 8.81 -10.20 8.50
C ASP A 7 8.08 -10.98 7.39
N MET A 8 7.72 -12.24 7.64
CA MET A 8 6.90 -13.02 6.71
C MET A 8 5.54 -12.39 6.43
N LYS A 9 4.83 -11.92 7.47
CA LYS A 9 3.52 -11.28 7.29
C LYS A 9 3.65 -9.99 6.48
N LYS A 10 4.70 -9.21 6.72
CA LYS A 10 5.00 -7.99 5.95
C LYS A 10 5.27 -8.32 4.48
N LYS A 11 6.14 -9.29 4.18
CA LYS A 11 6.42 -9.73 2.79
C LYS A 11 5.18 -10.27 2.09
N PHE A 12 4.38 -11.08 2.79
CA PHE A 12 3.15 -11.65 2.23
C PHE A 12 2.11 -10.58 1.90
N PHE A 13 1.93 -9.59 2.79
CA PHE A 13 1.07 -8.45 2.54
C PHE A 13 1.55 -7.64 1.33
N THR A 14 2.85 -7.32 1.24
CA THR A 14 3.39 -6.61 0.07
C THR A 14 3.13 -7.39 -1.22
N MET A 15 3.35 -8.71 -1.23
CA MET A 15 3.14 -9.52 -2.44
C MET A 15 1.66 -9.65 -2.83
N ARG A 16 0.77 -9.78 -1.84
CA ARG A 16 -0.69 -9.78 -2.05
C ARG A 16 -1.18 -8.43 -2.57
N VAL A 17 -0.71 -7.34 -1.97
CA VAL A 17 -1.06 -5.98 -2.36
C VAL A 17 -0.54 -5.68 -3.76
N VAL A 18 0.70 -6.01 -4.09
CA VAL A 18 1.27 -5.81 -5.44
C VAL A 18 0.56 -6.64 -6.50
N LYS A 19 0.23 -7.90 -6.22
CA LYS A 19 -0.53 -8.76 -7.14
C LYS A 19 -1.95 -8.23 -7.33
N HIS A 20 -2.59 -7.80 -6.25
CA HIS A 20 -3.93 -7.23 -6.29
C HIS A 20 -3.94 -5.88 -7.01
N TRP A 21 -2.94 -5.03 -6.80
CA TRP A 21 -2.77 -3.76 -7.50
C TRP A 21 -2.53 -3.92 -9.00
N LYS A 22 -1.75 -4.92 -9.42
CA LYS A 22 -1.60 -5.26 -10.86
C LYS A 22 -2.89 -5.76 -11.50
N SER A 23 -3.81 -6.30 -10.70
CA SER A 23 -5.07 -6.88 -11.17
C SER A 23 -6.29 -5.98 -10.91
N LEU A 24 -6.12 -4.89 -10.16
CA LEU A 24 -7.15 -3.89 -9.94
C LEU A 24 -7.31 -3.08 -11.23
N PRO A 25 -8.54 -2.94 -11.75
CA PRO A 25 -8.76 -2.15 -12.94
C PRO A 25 -8.30 -0.72 -12.66
N ARG A 26 -7.57 -0.15 -13.61
CA ARG A 26 -6.97 1.19 -13.56
C ARG A 26 -7.97 2.26 -13.12
N GLU A 27 -9.26 2.06 -13.41
CA GLU A 27 -10.39 2.91 -13.00
C GLU A 27 -10.63 2.95 -11.48
N VAL A 28 -10.36 1.86 -10.75
CA VAL A 28 -10.41 1.84 -9.27
C VAL A 28 -9.13 2.45 -8.68
N ILE A 29 -8.04 2.45 -9.45
CA ILE A 29 -6.76 3.08 -9.09
C ILE A 29 -6.81 4.60 -9.33
N ASP A 30 -7.49 5.03 -10.38
CA ASP A 30 -7.73 6.43 -10.78
C ASP A 30 -9.00 7.01 -10.13
N ALA A 31 -9.66 6.24 -9.26
CA ALA A 31 -10.80 6.74 -8.52
C ALA A 31 -10.33 7.91 -7.62
N PRO A 32 -11.08 9.03 -7.58
CA PRO A 32 -10.69 10.23 -6.82
C PRO A 32 -10.46 9.96 -5.33
N SER A 33 -11.05 8.88 -4.80
CA SER A 33 -10.82 8.39 -3.43
C SER A 33 -9.39 7.90 -3.20
N LEU A 34 -8.79 7.17 -4.16
CA LEU A 34 -7.45 6.60 -4.01
C LEU A 34 -6.36 7.64 -4.28
N GLU A 35 -6.55 8.54 -5.25
CA GLU A 35 -5.67 9.70 -5.43
C GLU A 35 -5.66 10.59 -4.18
N THR A 36 -6.83 10.89 -3.62
CA THR A 36 -6.93 11.63 -2.35
C THR A 36 -6.22 10.88 -1.22
N CYS A 37 -6.34 9.56 -1.17
CA CYS A 37 -5.63 8.74 -0.19
C CYS A 37 -4.10 8.80 -0.38
N LYS A 38 -3.63 8.75 -1.62
CA LYS A 38 -2.20 8.86 -1.97
C LYS A 38 -1.65 10.24 -1.61
N VAL A 39 -2.37 11.32 -1.91
CA VAL A 39 -1.99 12.70 -1.52
C VAL A 39 -1.95 12.85 0.01
N ARG A 40 -2.90 12.26 0.73
CA ARG A 40 -2.90 12.28 2.20
C ARG A 40 -1.73 11.49 2.79
N LEU A 41 -1.39 10.34 2.19
CA LEU A 41 -0.24 9.53 2.60
C LEU A 41 1.08 10.23 2.29
N ASP A 42 1.23 10.80 1.10
CA ASP A 42 2.41 11.56 0.69
C ASP A 42 2.65 12.76 1.61
N ARG A 43 1.58 13.53 1.89
CA ARG A 43 1.62 14.61 2.88
C ARG A 43 2.01 14.09 4.27
N ALA A 44 1.42 13.01 4.76
CA ALA A 44 1.76 12.47 6.07
C ALA A 44 3.21 11.97 6.17
N LEU A 45 3.72 11.33 5.11
CA LEU A 45 5.11 10.89 5.02
C LEU A 45 6.07 12.08 4.94
N SER A 46 5.71 13.13 4.21
CA SER A 46 6.50 14.36 4.12
C SER A 46 6.53 15.16 5.42
N ASN A 47 5.55 14.98 6.31
CA ASN A 47 5.54 15.55 7.67
C ASN A 47 6.32 14.69 8.69
N LEU A 48 6.75 13.49 8.31
CA LEU A 48 7.55 12.59 9.17
C LEU A 48 9.06 12.75 8.94
N ILE A 49 9.47 13.44 7.85
CA ILE A 49 10.87 13.79 7.55
C ILE A 49 11.28 15.02 8.34
#